data_AF-M5BMH2-F1
#
_entry.id   AF-M5BMH2-F1
#
_cell.length_a   1.000
_cell.length_b   1.000
_cell.length_c   1.000
_cell.angle_alpha   90.00
_cell.angle_beta   90.00
_cell.angle_gamma   90.00
#
_symmetry.space_group_name_H-M   'P 1'
#
loop_
_entity.id
_entity.type
_entity.pdbx_description
1 polymer ?
#
loop_
_entity_poly.entity_id
_entity_poly.type
_entity_poly.pdbx_seq_one_letter_code
_entity_poly.pdbx_strand_id
1 'polypeptide(L)'
;MNFKKFKKITILASVLHTLRISPLLLIRIATIALLYAAALSFNVVYIQSIGSGIGIFSGLFHVVLTPQGTETFFYLVGAISLMLPIKPDKLNLAEQNSSLLPEELKQKLGFGNEISDTWLQWFIGFAEGDGAILSYKGQPQFVITQKEGKILYEIKSVLGFGTVRYFPNGNGYYRYIVTDSKGILLLCLLFNGNLVLPYRVEQLSQWIIDLNAKLTSPKSQISGQIPQITAITDTTKPSLKNAWLSGFTDAEGTFNVNITF
;
A
#
# COMPACT_ATOMS: atom_id res chain seq x y z
N MET A 1 6.77 -32.90 -15.06
CA MET A 1 7.56 -31.76 -14.54
C MET A 1 7.13 -31.47 -13.10
N ASN A 2 8.09 -31.38 -12.17
CA ASN A 2 7.91 -31.60 -10.72
C ASN A 2 7.08 -30.50 -9.98
N PHE A 3 5.87 -30.85 -9.50
CA PHE A 3 5.02 -30.01 -8.63
C PHE A 3 5.71 -29.54 -7.32
N LYS A 4 6.79 -30.20 -6.89
CA LYS A 4 7.60 -29.78 -5.73
C LYS A 4 8.35 -28.46 -5.94
N LYS A 5 8.66 -28.06 -7.17
CA LYS A 5 9.44 -26.84 -7.47
C LYS A 5 8.58 -25.57 -7.36
N PHE A 6 7.32 -25.64 -7.81
CA PHE A 6 6.37 -24.53 -7.73
C PHE A 6 6.01 -24.16 -6.29
N LYS A 7 5.80 -25.17 -5.43
CA LYS A 7 5.51 -24.94 -4.01
C LYS A 7 6.65 -24.18 -3.31
N LYS A 8 7.92 -24.43 -3.66
CA LYS A 8 9.08 -23.72 -3.11
C LYS A 8 9.12 -22.23 -3.49
N ILE A 9 8.70 -21.87 -4.71
CA ILE A 9 8.74 -20.48 -5.20
C ILE A 9 7.63 -19.66 -4.54
N THR A 10 6.41 -20.20 -4.42
CA THR A 10 5.31 -19.53 -3.71
C THR A 10 5.61 -19.36 -2.22
N ILE A 11 6.28 -20.34 -1.60
CA ILE A 11 6.75 -20.21 -0.22
C ILE A 11 7.78 -19.06 -0.11
N LEU A 12 8.72 -18.93 -1.04
CA LEU A 12 9.75 -17.88 -0.99
C LEU A 12 9.17 -16.46 -1.07
N ALA A 13 8.16 -16.24 -1.91
CA ALA A 13 7.48 -14.94 -2.03
C ALA A 13 6.65 -14.61 -0.76
N SER A 14 5.95 -15.59 -0.20
CA SER A 14 5.23 -15.42 1.07
C SER A 14 6.16 -15.17 2.26
N VAL A 15 7.38 -15.73 2.22
CA VAL A 15 8.41 -15.52 3.23
C VAL A 15 9.02 -14.10 3.11
N LEU A 16 9.13 -13.55 1.91
CA LEU A 16 9.65 -12.19 1.69
C LEU A 16 8.77 -11.12 2.35
N HIS A 17 7.45 -11.27 2.29
CA HIS A 17 6.48 -10.42 2.99
C HIS A 17 6.53 -10.60 4.52
N THR A 18 6.99 -11.75 5.01
CA THR A 18 7.00 -12.07 6.45
C THR A 18 8.30 -11.63 7.15
N LEU A 19 9.34 -11.31 6.39
CA LEU A 19 10.61 -10.82 6.93
C LEU A 19 10.57 -9.29 6.99
N ARG A 20 10.74 -8.69 8.18
CA ARG A 20 10.99 -7.24 8.37
C ARG A 20 12.36 -6.85 7.79
N ILE A 21 12.51 -6.94 6.47
CA ILE A 21 13.75 -6.59 5.77
C ILE A 21 13.76 -5.07 5.60
N SER A 22 14.86 -4.43 5.99
CA SER A 22 15.01 -2.99 5.78
C SER A 22 15.01 -2.67 4.27
N PRO A 23 14.37 -1.55 3.84
CA PRO A 23 14.34 -1.17 2.42
C PRO A 23 15.72 -1.13 1.75
N LEU A 24 16.76 -0.77 2.52
CA LEU A 24 18.14 -0.75 2.06
C LEU A 24 18.68 -2.15 1.69
N LEU A 25 18.27 -3.18 2.43
CA LEU A 25 18.70 -4.56 2.20
C LEU A 25 17.95 -5.15 0.98
N LEU A 26 16.68 -4.77 0.78
CA LEU A 26 15.92 -5.10 -0.42
C LEU A 26 16.55 -4.50 -1.69
N ILE A 27 16.95 -3.23 -1.65
CA ILE A 27 17.66 -2.57 -2.76
C ILE A 27 18.95 -3.33 -3.09
N ARG A 28 19.75 -3.70 -2.08
CA ARG A 28 20.99 -4.47 -2.29
C ARG A 28 20.76 -5.84 -2.92
N ILE A 29 19.75 -6.57 -2.47
CA ILE A 29 19.39 -7.88 -3.04
C ILE A 29 18.94 -7.70 -4.50
N ALA A 30 18.11 -6.70 -4.78
CA ALA A 30 17.64 -6.40 -6.13
C ALA A 30 18.80 -6.02 -7.07
N THR A 31 19.76 -5.21 -6.61
CA THR A 31 20.96 -4.88 -7.38
C THR A 31 21.80 -6.12 -7.70
N ILE A 32 22.01 -7.01 -6.72
CA ILE A 32 22.76 -8.27 -6.94
C ILE A 32 22.03 -9.17 -7.95
N ALA A 33 20.71 -9.28 -7.85
CA ALA A 33 19.90 -10.06 -8.78
C ALA A 33 19.97 -9.52 -10.21
N LEU A 34 19.91 -8.18 -10.39
CA LEU A 34 20.02 -7.53 -11.70
C LEU A 34 21.41 -7.70 -12.32
N LEU A 35 22.48 -7.59 -11.51
CA LEU A 35 23.85 -7.84 -11.98
C LEU A 35 24.05 -9.31 -12.39
N TYR A 36 23.46 -10.25 -11.64
CA TYR A 36 23.51 -11.67 -11.97
C TYR A 36 22.75 -11.98 -13.27
N ALA A 37 21.58 -11.36 -13.48
CA ALA A 37 20.82 -11.46 -14.72
C ALA A 37 21.61 -10.90 -15.92
N ALA A 38 22.28 -9.76 -15.75
CA ALA A 38 23.16 -9.19 -16.77
C ALA A 38 24.33 -10.12 -17.12
N ALA A 39 24.99 -10.72 -16.12
CA ALA A 39 26.10 -11.66 -16.35
C ALA A 39 25.64 -12.94 -17.06
N LEU A 40 24.47 -13.48 -16.68
CA LEU A 40 23.89 -14.65 -17.35
C LEU A 40 23.53 -14.33 -18.80
N SER A 41 22.93 -13.16 -19.05
CA SER A 41 22.60 -12.68 -20.40
C SER A 41 23.87 -12.52 -21.26
N PHE A 42 24.95 -12.02 -20.68
CA PHE A 42 26.24 -11.88 -21.38
C PHE A 42 26.87 -13.24 -21.72
N ASN A 43 26.77 -14.25 -20.84
CA ASN A 43 27.28 -15.59 -21.10
C ASN A 43 26.59 -16.30 -22.28
N VAL A 44 25.35 -15.90 -22.61
CA VAL A 44 24.61 -16.45 -23.75
C VAL A 44 25.13 -15.93 -25.10
N VAL A 45 25.82 -14.77 -25.11
CA VAL A 45 26.41 -14.16 -26.32
C VAL A 45 27.50 -15.03 -26.96
N TYR A 46 28.16 -15.90 -26.18
CA TYR A 46 29.30 -16.71 -26.63
C TYR A 46 28.91 -18.11 -27.15
N ILE A 47 27.62 -18.44 -27.18
CA ILE A 47 27.14 -19.71 -27.72
C ILE A 47 27.12 -19.63 -29.25
N GLN A 48 27.66 -20.65 -29.93
CA GLN A 48 27.70 -20.70 -31.40
C GLN A 48 26.29 -20.58 -32.00
N SER A 49 26.10 -19.50 -32.75
CA SER A 49 24.95 -19.31 -33.63
C SER A 49 25.10 -20.21 -34.86
N ILE A 50 24.06 -20.99 -35.18
CA ILE A 50 24.07 -21.92 -36.34
C ILE A 50 23.53 -21.22 -37.61
N GLY A 51 23.01 -19.99 -37.48
CA GLY A 51 22.53 -19.16 -38.57
C GLY A 51 21.94 -17.84 -38.05
N SER A 52 21.68 -16.89 -38.96
CA SER A 52 21.13 -15.56 -38.63
C SER A 52 19.87 -15.67 -37.77
N GLY A 53 20.02 -15.46 -36.46
CA GLY A 53 18.90 -15.40 -35.52
C GLY A 53 18.64 -16.63 -34.65
N ILE A 54 19.41 -17.74 -34.73
CA ILE A 54 19.11 -18.95 -33.93
C ILE A 54 20.38 -19.51 -33.26
N GLY A 55 20.37 -19.54 -31.92
CA GLY A 55 21.40 -20.19 -31.11
C GLY A 55 20.89 -21.49 -30.48
N ILE A 56 21.81 -22.44 -30.23
CA ILE A 56 21.50 -23.71 -29.57
C ILE A 56 22.16 -23.73 -28.18
N PHE A 57 21.35 -23.78 -27.13
CA PHE A 57 21.84 -24.05 -25.77
C PHE A 57 21.24 -25.36 -25.27
N SER A 58 22.08 -26.38 -25.03
CA SER A 58 21.67 -27.70 -24.53
C SER A 58 20.54 -28.38 -25.33
N GLY A 59 20.50 -28.19 -26.66
CA GLY A 59 19.54 -28.85 -27.55
C GLY A 59 18.18 -28.16 -27.71
N LEU A 60 17.96 -26.99 -27.11
CA LEU A 60 16.78 -26.14 -27.37
C LEU A 60 17.15 -24.96 -28.29
N PHE A 61 16.25 -24.64 -29.23
CA PHE A 61 16.37 -23.50 -30.14
C PHE A 61 15.96 -22.20 -29.43
N HIS A 62 16.74 -21.13 -29.58
CA HIS A 62 16.43 -19.79 -29.04
C HIS A 62 16.69 -18.71 -30.09
N VAL A 63 15.88 -17.64 -30.11
CA VAL A 63 16.02 -16.49 -31.03
C VAL A 63 17.18 -15.60 -30.57
N VAL A 64 18.23 -15.46 -31.36
CA VAL A 64 19.54 -14.95 -30.94
C VAL A 64 20.06 -13.91 -31.93
N LEU A 65 20.04 -12.62 -31.53
CA LEU A 65 21.17 -11.67 -31.61
C LEU A 65 20.76 -10.19 -31.52
N THR A 66 19.54 -9.81 -31.93
CA THR A 66 19.07 -8.40 -31.84
C THR A 66 18.50 -7.99 -30.47
N PRO A 67 17.79 -8.83 -29.69
CA PRO A 67 17.24 -8.41 -28.39
C PRO A 67 18.22 -8.53 -27.20
N GLN A 68 19.29 -9.29 -27.33
CA GLN A 68 20.12 -9.69 -26.17
C GLN A 68 21.05 -8.57 -25.67
N GLY A 69 21.55 -7.73 -26.58
CA GLY A 69 22.31 -6.53 -26.24
C GLY A 69 21.44 -5.49 -25.54
N THR A 70 20.19 -5.33 -25.97
CA THR A 70 19.23 -4.42 -25.35
C THR A 70 18.82 -4.88 -23.95
N GLU A 71 18.61 -6.19 -23.73
CA GLU A 71 18.28 -6.74 -22.41
C GLU A 71 19.42 -6.54 -21.41
N THR A 72 20.66 -6.86 -21.81
CA THR A 72 21.84 -6.66 -20.98
C THR A 72 22.03 -5.18 -20.63
N PHE A 73 21.77 -4.28 -21.59
CA PHE A 73 21.79 -2.83 -21.36
C PHE A 73 20.74 -2.39 -20.33
N PHE A 74 19.48 -2.83 -20.43
CA PHE A 74 18.45 -2.47 -19.46
C PHE A 74 18.75 -2.97 -18.05
N TYR A 75 19.32 -4.18 -17.90
CA TYR A 75 19.71 -4.71 -16.59
C TYR A 75 20.85 -3.91 -15.95
N LEU A 76 21.85 -3.48 -16.73
CA LEU A 76 22.93 -2.64 -16.25
C LEU A 76 22.45 -1.24 -15.87
N VAL A 77 21.60 -0.62 -16.69
CA VAL A 77 21.00 0.69 -16.36
C VAL A 77 20.18 0.60 -15.08
N GLY A 78 19.34 -0.42 -14.93
CA GLY A 78 18.56 -0.64 -13.70
C GLY A 78 19.42 -0.83 -12.46
N ALA A 79 20.52 -1.59 -12.58
CA ALA A 79 21.47 -1.78 -11.47
C ALA A 79 22.18 -0.47 -11.08
N ILE A 80 22.57 0.36 -12.06
CA ILE A 80 23.20 1.67 -11.83
C ILE A 80 22.23 2.65 -11.19
N SER A 81 20.98 2.72 -11.68
CA SER A 81 19.94 3.58 -11.11
C SER A 81 19.65 3.25 -9.64
N LEU A 82 19.71 1.97 -9.24
CA LEU A 82 19.56 1.53 -7.85
C LEU A 82 20.80 1.77 -6.98
N MET A 83 22.00 1.82 -7.58
CA MET A 83 23.27 2.06 -6.90
C MET A 83 23.54 3.54 -6.61
N LEU A 84 22.94 4.46 -7.38
CA LEU A 84 23.05 5.88 -7.07
C LEU A 84 22.45 6.14 -5.68
N PRO A 85 23.22 6.74 -4.74
CA PRO A 85 22.67 7.09 -3.45
C PRO A 85 21.52 8.05 -3.69
N ILE A 86 20.31 7.61 -3.34
CA ILE A 86 19.15 8.51 -3.24
C ILE A 86 19.58 9.56 -2.23
N LYS A 87 20.01 10.72 -2.74
CA LYS A 87 20.37 11.85 -1.90
C LYS A 87 19.08 12.17 -1.16
N PRO A 88 19.01 12.04 0.17
CA PRO A 88 17.83 12.46 0.87
C PRO A 88 17.69 13.94 0.53
N ASP A 89 16.63 14.29 -0.19
CA ASP A 89 16.24 15.70 -0.28
C ASP A 89 16.25 16.20 1.16
N LYS A 90 16.89 17.35 1.39
CA LYS A 90 16.83 18.03 2.67
C LYS A 90 15.36 18.42 2.88
N LEU A 91 14.62 17.49 3.46
CA LEU A 91 13.23 17.65 3.83
C LEU A 91 13.23 18.60 5.02
N ASN A 92 12.41 19.65 4.93
CA ASN A 92 12.20 20.55 6.05
C ASN A 92 11.68 19.71 7.22
N LEU A 93 12.49 19.58 8.27
CA LEU A 93 12.16 18.86 9.51
C LEU A 93 10.86 19.40 10.16
N ALA A 94 10.40 20.59 9.76
CA ALA A 94 9.14 21.17 10.18
C ALA A 94 7.89 20.50 9.58
N GLU A 95 7.94 19.93 8.36
CA GLU A 95 6.78 19.27 7.73
C GLU A 95 6.58 17.82 8.23
N GLN A 96 7.62 17.17 8.77
CA GLN A 96 7.47 15.84 9.37
C GLN A 96 7.02 15.88 10.84
N ASN A 97 7.11 17.03 11.50
CA ASN A 97 6.76 17.16 12.92
C ASN A 97 5.30 17.54 13.16
N SER A 98 4.49 17.72 12.11
CA SER A 98 3.04 17.86 12.27
C SER A 98 2.41 16.48 12.40
N SER A 99 2.12 16.07 13.63
CA SER A 99 1.33 14.87 13.93
C SER A 99 0.05 14.87 13.08
N LEU A 100 -0.22 13.78 12.36
CA LEU A 100 -1.40 13.65 11.48
C LEU A 100 -2.73 13.87 12.22
N LEU A 101 -2.72 13.60 13.53
CA LEU A 101 -3.82 13.87 14.44
C LEU A 101 -3.24 14.61 15.66
N PRO A 102 -3.73 15.82 16.00
CA PRO A 102 -3.35 16.52 17.22
C PRO A 102 -3.57 15.65 18.46
N GLU A 103 -2.59 15.61 19.37
CA GLU A 103 -2.65 14.83 20.62
C GLU A 103 -3.86 15.18 21.49
N GLU A 104 -4.28 16.46 21.49
CA GLU A 104 -5.49 16.90 22.18
C GLU A 104 -6.76 16.23 21.65
N LEU A 105 -6.84 16.00 20.33
CA LEU A 105 -7.98 15.30 19.72
C LEU A 105 -7.91 13.80 20.00
N LYS A 106 -6.70 13.22 19.97
CA LYS A 106 -6.49 11.81 20.34
C LYS A 106 -6.98 11.54 21.76
N GLN A 107 -6.60 12.39 22.71
CA GLN A 107 -6.98 12.26 24.11
C GLN A 107 -8.49 12.52 24.33
N LYS A 108 -9.07 13.58 23.74
CA LYS A 108 -10.51 13.87 23.85
C LYS A 108 -11.41 12.78 23.29
N LEU A 109 -10.92 12.03 22.30
CA LEU A 109 -11.69 11.01 21.58
C LEU A 109 -11.36 9.57 22.05
N GLY A 110 -10.42 9.42 23.00
CA GLY A 110 -10.16 8.15 23.70
C GLY A 110 -9.19 7.21 22.99
N PHE A 111 -8.27 7.70 22.17
CA PHE A 111 -7.16 6.88 21.66
C PHE A 111 -6.19 6.55 22.80
N GLY A 112 -6.17 5.29 23.23
CA GLY A 112 -5.31 4.82 24.32
C GLY A 112 -3.88 4.45 23.91
N ASN A 113 -3.59 4.34 22.61
CA ASN A 113 -2.29 3.90 22.09
C ASN A 113 -1.64 5.01 21.24
N GLU A 114 -0.34 5.25 21.43
CA GLU A 114 0.45 6.04 20.50
C GLU A 114 0.60 5.27 19.18
N ILE A 115 -0.05 5.76 18.12
CA ILE A 115 0.05 5.20 16.77
C ILE A 115 1.10 6.01 16.00
N SER A 116 2.04 5.33 15.34
CA SER A 116 3.06 6.00 14.54
C SER A 116 2.48 6.63 13.27
N ASP A 117 3.00 7.79 12.88
CA ASP A 117 2.57 8.47 11.65
C ASP A 117 2.82 7.60 10.41
N THR A 118 3.88 6.80 10.40
CA THR A 118 4.16 5.83 9.32
C THR A 118 3.04 4.80 9.20
N TRP A 119 2.51 4.28 10.32
CA TRP A 119 1.39 3.34 10.28
C TRP A 119 0.10 4.02 9.81
N LEU A 120 -0.16 5.26 10.26
CA LEU A 120 -1.32 6.02 9.81
C LEU A 120 -1.25 6.33 8.30
N GLN A 121 -0.09 6.71 7.78
CA GLN A 121 0.13 6.92 6.34
C GLN A 121 -0.13 5.64 5.54
N TRP A 122 0.41 4.51 6.01
CA TRP A 122 0.11 3.20 5.42
C TRP A 122 -1.39 2.91 5.45
N PHE A 123 -2.05 3.13 6.59
CA PHE A 123 -3.48 2.88 6.73
C PHE A 123 -4.33 3.77 5.81
N ILE A 124 -3.97 5.04 5.62
CA ILE A 124 -4.64 5.94 4.67
C ILE A 124 -4.54 5.38 3.24
N GLY A 125 -3.34 4.97 2.81
CA GLY A 125 -3.15 4.37 1.48
C GLY A 125 -3.96 3.08 1.31
N PHE A 126 -3.92 2.20 2.32
CA PHE A 126 -4.67 0.94 2.31
C PHE A 126 -6.20 1.17 2.29
N ALA A 127 -6.68 2.16 3.05
CA ALA A 127 -8.09 2.56 3.09
C ALA A 127 -8.55 3.21 1.77
N GLU A 128 -7.69 3.93 1.06
CA GLU A 128 -8.04 4.51 -0.24
C GLU A 128 -8.18 3.46 -1.35
N GLY A 129 -7.40 2.38 -1.30
CA GLY A 129 -7.57 1.21 -2.17
C GLY A 129 -8.83 0.42 -1.80
N ASP A 130 -8.77 -0.35 -0.71
CA ASP A 130 -9.78 -1.35 -0.37
C ASP A 130 -10.90 -0.86 0.57
N GLY A 131 -10.81 0.37 1.07
CA GLY A 131 -11.83 0.94 1.95
C GLY A 131 -13.06 1.43 1.19
N ALA A 132 -14.17 1.53 1.91
CA ALA A 132 -15.42 2.07 1.43
C ALA A 132 -15.88 3.17 2.38
N ILE A 133 -15.78 4.42 1.90
CA ILE A 133 -16.31 5.62 2.56
C ILE A 133 -17.75 5.76 2.10
N LEU A 134 -18.70 5.37 2.95
CA LEU A 134 -20.12 5.27 2.61
C LEU A 134 -20.95 6.22 3.47
N SER A 135 -22.06 6.74 2.95
CA SER A 135 -23.10 7.37 3.77
C SER A 135 -24.46 6.84 3.36
N TYR A 136 -25.26 6.41 4.34
CA TYR A 136 -26.62 5.94 4.12
C TYR A 136 -27.58 6.72 5.00
N LYS A 137 -28.49 7.49 4.38
CA LYS A 137 -29.48 8.33 5.09
C LYS A 137 -28.86 9.25 6.15
N GLY A 138 -27.73 9.90 5.82
CA GLY A 138 -27.00 10.78 6.75
C GLY A 138 -26.26 10.03 7.86
N GLN A 139 -26.05 8.72 7.70
CA GLN A 139 -25.25 7.90 8.59
C GLN A 139 -23.98 7.45 7.85
N PRO A 140 -22.85 8.16 8.08
CA PRO A 140 -21.54 7.73 7.61
C PRO A 140 -21.18 6.33 8.12
N GLN A 141 -20.54 5.54 7.28
CA GLN A 141 -20.06 4.19 7.57
C GLN A 141 -18.75 3.94 6.83
N PHE A 142 -17.79 3.34 7.50
CA PHE A 142 -16.54 2.91 6.90
C PHE A 142 -16.46 1.39 6.90
N VAL A 143 -16.09 0.81 5.75
CA VAL A 143 -15.96 -0.63 5.60
C VAL A 143 -14.69 -0.97 4.82
N ILE A 144 -13.89 -1.92 5.31
CA ILE A 144 -12.82 -2.56 4.53
C ILE A 144 -13.20 -4.03 4.38
N THR A 145 -13.19 -4.56 3.15
CA THR A 145 -13.48 -5.98 2.89
C THR A 145 -12.19 -6.68 2.46
N GLN A 146 -11.84 -7.78 3.13
CA GLN A 146 -10.67 -8.59 2.79
C GLN A 146 -11.00 -10.08 2.83
N LYS A 147 -10.30 -10.87 2.02
CA LYS A 147 -10.43 -12.33 2.07
C LYS A 147 -9.77 -12.87 3.35
N GLU A 148 -8.59 -12.37 3.71
CA GLU A 148 -7.86 -12.72 4.91
C GLU A 148 -8.16 -11.76 6.06
N GLY A 149 -8.64 -12.27 7.20
CA GLY A 149 -9.03 -11.43 8.34
C GLY A 149 -7.87 -10.84 9.15
N LYS A 150 -6.64 -11.36 9.01
CA LYS A 150 -5.48 -11.00 9.87
C LYS A 150 -5.22 -9.49 9.86
N ILE A 151 -5.18 -8.89 8.67
CA ILE A 151 -4.93 -7.45 8.50
C ILE A 151 -6.04 -6.60 9.12
N LEU A 152 -7.29 -7.06 9.03
CA LEU A 152 -8.43 -6.36 9.61
C LEU A 152 -8.42 -6.40 11.14
N TYR A 153 -8.00 -7.53 11.74
CA TYR A 153 -7.81 -7.62 13.19
C TYR A 153 -6.65 -6.76 13.69
N GLU A 154 -5.57 -6.64 12.91
CA GLU A 154 -4.47 -5.72 13.20
C GLU A 154 -4.94 -4.27 13.17
N ILE A 155 -5.63 -3.85 12.10
CA ILE A 155 -6.23 -2.50 11.98
C ILE A 155 -7.12 -2.20 13.19
N LYS A 156 -8.04 -3.11 13.53
CA LYS A 156 -8.89 -2.96 14.72
C LYS A 156 -8.07 -2.82 16.00
N SER A 157 -7.02 -3.63 16.17
CA SER A 157 -6.17 -3.61 17.36
C SER A 157 -5.37 -2.32 17.50
N VAL A 158 -4.87 -1.78 16.39
CA VAL A 158 -4.05 -0.55 16.39
C VAL A 158 -4.94 0.69 16.57
N LEU A 159 -6.05 0.77 15.83
CA LEU A 159 -6.99 1.89 15.96
C LEU A 159 -7.75 1.88 17.29
N GLY A 160 -8.01 0.70 17.87
CA GLY A 160 -8.71 0.56 19.15
C GLY A 160 -10.23 0.70 19.06
N PHE A 161 -10.81 0.85 17.87
CA PHE A 161 -12.25 0.92 17.63
C PHE A 161 -12.68 0.10 16.41
N GLY A 162 -13.98 0.09 16.12
CA GLY A 162 -14.56 -0.68 15.03
C GLY A 162 -14.76 -2.17 15.32
N THR A 163 -15.40 -2.88 14.40
CA THR A 163 -15.71 -4.31 14.53
C THR A 163 -15.24 -5.08 13.32
N VAL A 164 -14.60 -6.23 13.53
CA VAL A 164 -14.29 -7.19 12.47
C VAL A 164 -15.32 -8.33 12.51
N ARG A 165 -15.94 -8.64 11.36
CA ARG A 165 -16.91 -9.74 11.21
C ARG A 165 -16.54 -10.64 10.05
N TYR A 166 -16.72 -11.94 10.23
CA TYR A 166 -16.64 -12.92 9.16
C TYR A 166 -18.01 -13.11 8.49
N PHE A 167 -18.03 -13.21 7.17
CA PHE A 167 -19.21 -13.45 6.36
C PHE A 167 -19.01 -14.75 5.58
N PRO A 168 -19.81 -15.80 5.80
CA PRO A 168 -19.62 -17.12 5.19
C PRO A 168 -20.11 -17.21 3.74
N ASN A 169 -20.28 -16.08 3.03
CA ASN A 169 -20.83 -16.07 1.68
C ASN A 169 -19.77 -16.47 0.65
N GLY A 170 -20.05 -17.51 -0.15
CA GLY A 170 -19.11 -18.03 -1.15
C GLY A 170 -17.85 -18.60 -0.51
N ASN A 171 -16.68 -18.09 -0.92
CA ASN A 171 -15.39 -18.48 -0.34
C ASN A 171 -15.09 -17.85 1.03
N GLY A 172 -16.05 -17.12 1.61
CA GLY A 172 -15.92 -16.42 2.87
C GLY A 172 -15.04 -15.17 2.77
N TYR A 173 -15.37 -14.14 3.54
CA TYR A 173 -14.58 -12.92 3.65
C TYR A 173 -14.77 -12.26 5.01
N TYR A 174 -13.88 -11.34 5.36
CA TYR A 174 -13.96 -10.53 6.57
C TYR A 174 -14.25 -9.08 6.22
N ARG A 175 -14.92 -8.37 7.12
CA ARG A 175 -15.07 -6.92 7.05
C ARG A 175 -14.70 -6.25 8.35
N TYR A 176 -13.89 -5.21 8.26
CA TYR A 176 -13.74 -4.21 9.30
C TYR A 176 -14.79 -3.14 9.07
N ILE A 177 -15.59 -2.84 10.09
CA ILE A 177 -16.78 -1.99 9.99
C ILE A 177 -16.74 -0.96 11.12
N VAL A 178 -16.87 0.31 10.76
CA VAL A 178 -17.03 1.43 11.69
C VAL A 178 -18.32 2.16 11.35
N THR A 179 -19.22 2.28 12.32
CA THR A 179 -20.52 2.95 12.16
C THR A 179 -20.86 3.87 13.33
N ASP A 180 -20.09 3.82 14.41
CA ASP A 180 -20.28 4.69 15.57
C ASP A 180 -19.77 6.09 15.27
N SER A 181 -20.47 7.11 15.78
CA SER A 181 -20.19 8.51 15.45
C SER A 181 -18.78 8.95 15.87
N LYS A 182 -18.22 8.39 16.95
CA LYS A 182 -16.86 8.71 17.42
C LYS A 182 -15.79 8.15 16.49
N GLY A 183 -15.86 6.86 16.16
CA GLY A 183 -14.92 6.22 15.23
C GLY A 183 -14.98 6.83 13.83
N ILE A 184 -16.17 7.16 13.32
CA ILE A 184 -16.32 7.90 12.06
C ILE A 184 -15.69 9.29 12.17
N LEU A 185 -15.93 10.04 13.24
CA LEU A 185 -15.35 11.36 13.44
C LEU A 185 -13.81 11.28 13.40
N LEU A 186 -13.23 10.25 14.03
CA LEU A 186 -11.79 10.01 14.04
C LEU A 186 -11.23 9.71 12.66
N LEU A 187 -11.87 8.79 11.93
CA LEU A 187 -11.48 8.52 10.54
C LEU A 187 -11.63 9.75 9.65
N CYS A 188 -12.67 10.54 9.87
CA CYS A 188 -12.89 11.77 9.12
C CYS A 188 -11.76 12.78 9.34
N LEU A 189 -11.34 12.98 10.59
CA LEU A 189 -10.22 13.86 10.93
C LEU A 189 -8.91 13.34 10.35
N LEU A 190 -8.69 12.02 10.38
CA LEU A 190 -7.49 11.40 9.81
C LEU A 190 -7.43 11.55 8.28
N PHE A 191 -8.56 11.40 7.59
CA PHE A 191 -8.61 11.46 6.13
C PHE A 191 -8.63 12.90 5.59
N ASN A 192 -9.21 13.86 6.31
CA ASN A 192 -9.38 15.22 5.81
C ASN A 192 -8.02 15.89 5.57
N GLY A 193 -7.70 16.17 4.30
CA GLY A 193 -6.41 16.74 3.88
C GLY A 193 -5.26 15.73 3.71
N ASN A 194 -5.48 14.44 3.97
CA ASN A 194 -4.46 13.39 3.80
C ASN A 194 -4.78 12.40 2.66
N LEU A 195 -5.96 12.51 2.05
CA LEU A 195 -6.35 11.70 0.89
C LEU A 195 -5.62 12.15 -0.38
N VAL A 196 -5.41 11.20 -1.28
CA VAL A 196 -4.75 11.38 -2.58
C VAL A 196 -5.76 11.25 -3.72
N LEU A 197 -6.78 10.40 -3.59
CA LEU A 197 -7.73 10.13 -4.67
C LEU A 197 -8.91 11.13 -4.64
N PRO A 198 -9.17 11.90 -5.71
CA PRO A 198 -10.22 12.93 -5.71
C PRO A 198 -11.61 12.41 -5.35
N TYR A 199 -12.01 11.24 -5.85
CA TYR A 199 -13.32 10.67 -5.56
C TYR A 199 -13.47 10.28 -4.07
N ARG A 200 -12.38 9.96 -3.36
CA ARG A 200 -12.39 9.70 -1.92
C ARG A 200 -12.59 10.99 -1.13
N VAL A 201 -12.01 12.09 -1.61
CA VAL A 201 -12.21 13.43 -1.03
C VAL A 201 -13.68 13.87 -1.18
N GLU A 202 -14.31 13.59 -2.32
CA GLU A 202 -15.75 13.85 -2.51
C GLU A 202 -16.61 13.03 -1.54
N GLN A 203 -16.33 11.72 -1.40
CA GLN A 203 -17.02 10.86 -0.43
C GLN A 203 -16.85 11.36 1.01
N LEU A 204 -15.64 11.78 1.37
CA LEU A 204 -15.34 12.35 2.68
C LEU A 204 -16.04 13.70 2.90
N SER A 205 -16.16 14.53 1.87
CA SER A 205 -16.86 15.82 1.97
C SER A 205 -18.32 15.61 2.37
N GLN A 206 -18.97 14.53 1.88
CA GLN A 206 -20.29 14.15 2.33
C GLN A 206 -20.31 13.73 3.81
N TRP A 207 -19.31 12.97 4.29
CA TRP A 207 -19.18 12.67 5.72
C TRP A 207 -19.08 13.94 6.57
N ILE A 208 -18.31 14.93 6.12
CA ILE A 208 -18.12 16.20 6.85
C ILE A 208 -19.45 16.94 6.99
N ILE A 209 -20.27 16.98 5.94
CA ILE A 209 -21.62 17.57 6.00
C ILE A 209 -22.47 16.84 7.05
N ASP A 210 -22.53 15.51 6.98
CA ASP A 210 -23.33 14.67 7.88
C ASP A 210 -22.84 14.78 9.35
N LEU A 211 -21.53 14.85 9.55
CA LEU A 211 -20.91 15.00 10.87
C LEU A 211 -21.13 16.40 11.43
N ASN A 212 -21.02 17.46 10.63
CA ASN A 212 -21.28 18.83 11.08
C ASN A 212 -22.73 19.02 11.53
N ALA A 213 -23.70 18.38 10.86
CA ALA A 213 -25.08 18.33 11.33
C ALA A 213 -25.23 17.60 12.67
N LYS A 214 -24.43 16.55 12.90
CA LYS A 214 -24.37 15.83 14.19
C LYS A 214 -23.64 16.59 15.29
N LEU A 215 -22.65 17.43 14.97
CA LEU A 215 -21.89 18.23 15.94
C LEU A 215 -22.73 19.36 16.53
N THR A 216 -23.70 19.89 15.77
CA THR A 216 -24.63 20.95 16.20
C THR A 216 -25.91 20.42 16.84
N SER A 217 -26.21 19.13 16.70
CA SER A 217 -27.42 18.52 17.24
C SER A 217 -27.26 18.12 18.71
N PRO A 218 -28.02 18.70 19.67
CA PRO A 218 -27.86 18.43 21.10
C PRO A 218 -28.09 16.96 21.52
N LYS A 219 -28.76 16.16 20.68
CA LYS A 219 -29.06 14.74 20.94
C LYS A 219 -27.95 13.81 20.45
N SER A 220 -26.94 14.33 19.77
CA SER A 220 -25.86 13.55 19.18
C SER A 220 -24.79 13.22 20.22
N GLN A 221 -24.24 12.00 20.15
CA GLN A 221 -23.14 11.58 21.02
C GLN A 221 -21.86 12.41 20.86
N ILE A 222 -21.70 13.10 19.71
CA ILE A 222 -20.53 13.94 19.40
C ILE A 222 -20.82 15.45 19.52
N SER A 223 -22.02 15.83 19.96
CA SER A 223 -22.44 17.24 20.04
C SER A 223 -21.44 18.08 20.83
N GLY A 224 -20.97 19.18 20.24
CA GLY A 224 -20.07 20.15 20.89
C GLY A 224 -18.69 19.60 21.29
N GLN A 225 -18.28 18.39 20.88
CA GLN A 225 -16.97 17.84 21.23
C GLN A 225 -15.82 18.57 20.53
N ILE A 226 -16.06 19.00 19.28
CA ILE A 226 -15.11 19.77 18.48
C ILE A 226 -15.85 20.87 17.69
N PRO A 227 -15.15 21.92 17.24
CA PRO A 227 -15.68 22.85 16.24
C PRO A 227 -16.10 22.11 14.95
N GLN A 228 -16.95 22.75 14.15
CA GLN A 228 -17.31 22.20 12.84
C GLN A 228 -16.07 22.01 11.97
N ILE A 229 -16.06 20.92 11.22
CA ILE A 229 -14.96 20.53 10.36
C ILE A 229 -15.11 21.26 9.01
N THR A 230 -14.04 21.90 8.56
CA THR A 230 -13.95 22.43 7.20
C THR A 230 -13.37 21.36 6.28
N ALA A 231 -14.05 21.08 5.17
CA ALA A 231 -13.57 20.13 4.17
C ALA A 231 -12.34 20.69 3.43
N ILE A 232 -11.27 19.89 3.36
CA ILE A 232 -10.10 20.17 2.55
C ILE A 232 -10.27 19.41 1.24
N THR A 233 -10.48 20.15 0.14
CA THR A 233 -10.73 19.56 -1.18
C THR A 233 -9.46 19.34 -2.00
N ASP A 234 -8.35 19.95 -1.59
CA ASP A 234 -7.06 19.76 -2.25
C ASP A 234 -6.55 18.35 -2.00
N THR A 235 -6.17 17.67 -3.08
CA THR A 235 -5.58 16.33 -2.99
C THR A 235 -4.09 16.43 -2.73
N THR A 236 -3.60 15.58 -1.83
CA THR A 236 -2.17 15.38 -1.69
C THR A 236 -1.66 14.54 -2.85
N LYS A 237 -0.41 14.74 -3.27
CA LYS A 237 0.20 13.93 -4.33
C LYS A 237 0.80 12.66 -3.72
N PRO A 238 0.77 11.51 -4.43
CA PRO A 238 1.54 10.34 -4.04
C PRO A 238 3.01 10.71 -3.79
N SER A 239 3.60 10.15 -2.74
CA SER A 239 4.99 10.40 -2.38
C SER A 239 5.71 9.09 -2.07
N LEU A 240 6.99 9.02 -2.46
CA LEU A 240 7.88 7.92 -2.10
C LEU A 240 8.52 8.11 -0.71
N LYS A 241 8.28 9.27 -0.09
CA LYS A 241 8.86 9.64 1.21
C LYS A 241 7.96 9.28 2.40
N ASN A 242 6.77 8.73 2.12
CA ASN A 242 5.80 8.34 3.12
C ASN A 242 5.28 6.92 2.85
N ALA A 243 4.55 6.35 3.80
CA ALA A 243 4.06 4.97 3.69
C ALA A 243 2.72 4.83 2.93
N TRP A 244 2.19 5.92 2.36
CA TRP A 244 0.93 5.90 1.63
C TRP A 244 1.00 4.93 0.44
N LEU A 245 2.07 5.00 -0.36
CA LEU A 245 2.19 4.16 -1.56
C LEU A 245 2.27 2.67 -1.21
N SER A 246 2.94 2.32 -0.11
CA SER A 246 2.97 0.92 0.35
C SER A 246 1.59 0.44 0.77
N GLY A 247 0.83 1.25 1.49
CA GLY A 247 -0.53 0.88 1.88
C GLY A 247 -1.45 0.72 0.68
N PHE A 248 -1.36 1.64 -0.28
CA PHE A 248 -2.14 1.57 -1.52
C PHE A 248 -1.77 0.35 -2.36
N THR A 249 -0.48 0.01 -2.42
CA THR A 249 0.00 -1.19 -3.13
C THR A 249 -0.41 -2.48 -2.41
N ASP A 250 -0.48 -2.50 -1.08
CA ASP A 250 -0.99 -3.68 -0.35
C ASP A 250 -2.47 -3.94 -0.62
N ALA A 251 -3.24 -2.90 -0.97
CA ALA A 251 -4.65 -3.02 -1.34
C ALA A 251 -4.84 -3.43 -2.81
N GLU A 252 -4.24 -2.68 -3.73
CA GLU A 252 -4.53 -2.80 -5.19
C GLU A 252 -3.40 -3.47 -5.99
N GLY A 253 -2.24 -3.67 -5.37
CA GLY A 253 -1.04 -4.16 -6.04
C GLY A 253 -1.18 -5.61 -6.52
N THR A 254 -0.86 -5.84 -7.79
CA THR A 254 -0.82 -7.18 -8.37
C THR A 254 0.58 -7.50 -8.88
N PHE A 255 1.17 -8.60 -8.38
CA PHE A 255 2.45 -9.12 -8.86
C PHE A 255 2.20 -10.43 -9.62
N ASN A 256 2.37 -10.40 -10.94
CA ASN A 256 2.22 -11.57 -11.81
C ASN A 256 3.56 -11.98 -12.42
N VAL A 257 3.85 -13.28 -12.40
CA VAL A 257 5.00 -13.88 -13.11
C VAL A 257 4.44 -14.78 -14.20
N ASN A 258 4.64 -14.39 -15.45
CA ASN A 258 4.29 -15.20 -16.61
C ASN A 258 5.53 -15.96 -17.10
N ILE A 259 5.40 -17.28 -17.26
CA ILE A 259 6.45 -18.13 -17.82
C ILE A 259 5.95 -18.63 -19.17
N THR A 260 6.51 -18.09 -20.25
CA THR A 260 6.23 -18.51 -21.61
C THR A 260 7.23 -19.61 -22.01
N PHE A 261 6.74 -20.69 -22.64
CA PHE A 261 7.54 -21.79 -23.18
C PHE A 261 7.68 -21.67 -24.69
#